data_AF-A0A8H7PQI6-F1
#
_entry.id   AF-A0A8H7PQI6-F1
#
_cell.length_a   1.000
_cell.length_b   1.000
_cell.length_c   1.000
_cell.angle_alpha   90.00
_cell.angle_beta   90.00
_cell.angle_gamma   90.00
#
_symmetry.space_group_name_H-M   'P 1'
#
loop_
_entity.id
_entity.type
_entity.pdbx_description
1 polymer ?
#
loop_
_entity_poly.entity_id
_entity_poly.type
_entity_poly.pdbx_seq_one_letter_code
_entity_poly.pdbx_strand_id
1 'polypeptide(L)'
;MRGVRFYSQSQQALRGWRKYAHQFRDKPASYITSFAILHELTAIVPLPVVYYFLDYTQLNIPVPEEYIAEGNRVVSKMRTKYGYEPLDPNSRAMVNMVASYAVVKALLPLRIAASVAMTPFMAERAVGPIANLFGRFARPTK
;
A
#
# COMPACT_ATOMS: atom_id res chain seq x y z
N MET A 1 8.97 -63.26 1.33
CA MET A 1 8.54 -62.14 0.47
C MET A 1 8.50 -60.88 1.34
N ARG A 2 9.50 -59.98 1.23
CA ARG A 2 9.58 -58.75 2.04
C ARG A 2 8.93 -57.61 1.25
N GLY A 3 7.97 -56.95 1.89
CA GLY A 3 7.17 -55.88 1.33
C GLY A 3 8.00 -54.75 0.74
N VAL A 4 7.52 -54.28 -0.40
CA VAL A 4 8.01 -53.11 -1.13
C VAL A 4 7.93 -51.90 -0.20
N ARG A 5 9.08 -51.30 0.14
CA ARG A 5 9.13 -49.97 0.74
C ARG A 5 8.63 -48.97 -0.29
N PHE A 6 7.42 -48.44 -0.06
CA PHE A 6 6.96 -47.23 -0.73
C PHE A 6 7.94 -46.10 -0.39
N TYR A 7 8.70 -45.66 -1.39
CA TYR A 7 9.42 -44.39 -1.31
C TYR A 7 8.38 -43.28 -1.17
N SER A 8 8.30 -42.68 0.02
CA SER A 8 7.61 -41.41 0.21
C SER A 8 8.29 -40.38 -0.68
N GLN A 9 7.60 -39.99 -1.75
CA GLN A 9 8.12 -39.02 -2.71
C GLN A 9 8.47 -37.72 -1.99
N SER A 10 9.78 -37.48 -1.90
CA SER A 10 10.42 -36.17 -1.93
C SER A 10 9.54 -34.98 -1.52
N GLN A 11 9.45 -34.73 -0.22
CA GLN A 11 9.29 -33.36 0.30
C GLN A 11 10.57 -32.58 -0.02
N GLN A 12 10.81 -32.30 -1.31
CA GLN A 12 11.80 -31.29 -1.70
C GLN A 12 11.34 -29.98 -1.09
N ALA A 13 11.97 -29.56 0.01
CA ALA A 13 11.73 -28.27 0.62
C ALA A 13 11.93 -27.20 -0.46
N LEU A 14 10.83 -26.68 -1.01
CA LEU A 14 10.88 -25.64 -2.02
C LEU A 14 11.62 -24.44 -1.40
N ARG A 15 12.78 -24.09 -1.96
CA ARG A 15 13.63 -22.99 -1.49
C ARG A 15 13.47 -21.77 -2.40
N GLY A 16 13.56 -20.58 -1.79
CA GLY A 16 13.53 -19.29 -2.50
C GLY A 16 12.22 -19.03 -3.27
N TRP A 17 12.34 -18.43 -4.46
CA TRP A 17 11.23 -17.99 -5.32
C TRP A 17 10.25 -19.10 -5.72
N ARG A 18 10.71 -20.35 -5.79
CA ARG A 18 9.86 -21.51 -6.14
C ARG A 18 8.79 -21.79 -5.07
N LYS A 19 9.09 -21.50 -3.79
CA LYS A 19 8.12 -21.62 -2.70
C LYS A 19 7.00 -20.59 -2.83
N TYR A 20 7.36 -19.33 -3.06
CA TYR A 20 6.40 -18.25 -3.22
C TYR A 20 5.48 -18.48 -4.42
N ALA A 21 6.04 -18.94 -5.55
CA ALA A 21 5.24 -19.28 -6.73
C ALA A 21 4.25 -20.43 -6.47
N HIS A 22 4.65 -21.45 -5.72
CA HIS A 22 3.76 -22.55 -5.34
C HIS A 22 2.65 -22.08 -4.39
N GLN A 23 3.00 -21.34 -3.33
CA GLN A 23 2.03 -20.82 -2.35
C GLN A 23 1.02 -19.86 -2.99
N PHE A 24 1.45 -19.05 -3.96
CA PHE A 24 0.57 -18.17 -4.72
C PHE A 24 -0.45 -18.98 -5.54
N ARG A 25 -0.01 -20.05 -6.23
CA ARG A 25 -0.89 -20.92 -7.01
C ARG A 25 -1.92 -21.62 -6.12
N ASP A 26 -1.56 -22.00 -4.91
CA ASP A 26 -2.46 -22.69 -3.98
C ASP A 26 -3.54 -21.77 -3.39
N LYS A 27 -3.21 -20.49 -3.16
CA LYS A 27 -4.11 -19.50 -2.52
C LYS A 27 -4.08 -18.13 -3.21
N PRO A 28 -4.50 -18.03 -4.49
CA PRO A 28 -4.31 -16.82 -5.29
C PRO A 28 -5.09 -15.63 -4.72
N ALA A 29 -6.32 -15.83 -4.25
CA ALA A 29 -7.14 -14.75 -3.70
C ALA A 29 -6.51 -14.10 -2.45
N SER A 30 -5.99 -14.89 -1.51
CA SER A 30 -5.37 -14.36 -0.28
C SER A 30 -4.13 -13.52 -0.60
N TYR A 31 -3.31 -13.96 -1.56
CA TYR A 31 -2.12 -13.23 -1.98
C TYR A 31 -2.47 -11.94 -2.73
N ILE A 32 -3.44 -11.97 -3.64
CA ILE A 32 -3.90 -10.77 -4.36
C ILE A 32 -4.45 -9.74 -3.38
N THR A 33 -5.33 -10.17 -2.45
CA THR A 33 -5.90 -9.28 -1.43
C THR A 33 -4.82 -8.70 -0.52
N SER A 34 -3.87 -9.53 -0.08
CA SER A 34 -2.75 -9.07 0.75
C SER A 34 -1.86 -8.06 0.03
N PHE A 35 -1.57 -8.30 -1.25
CA PHE A 35 -0.83 -7.37 -2.09
C PHE A 35 -1.57 -6.03 -2.22
N ALA A 36 -2.88 -6.07 -2.50
CA ALA A 36 -3.69 -4.85 -2.62
C ALA A 36 -3.70 -4.04 -1.32
N ILE A 37 -3.90 -4.69 -0.17
CA ILE A 37 -3.85 -4.02 1.15
C ILE A 37 -2.48 -3.38 1.38
N LEU A 38 -1.39 -4.11 1.11
CA LEU A 38 -0.04 -3.58 1.24
C LEU A 38 0.23 -2.44 0.26
N HIS A 39 -0.29 -2.52 -0.96
CA HIS A 39 -0.14 -1.49 -1.98
C HIS A 39 -0.80 -0.18 -1.55
N GLU A 40 -2.01 -0.26 -0.99
CA GLU A 40 -2.75 0.89 -0.47
C GLU A 40 -2.11 1.45 0.79
N LEU A 41 -1.69 0.60 1.73
CA LEU A 41 -1.04 1.05 2.96
C LEU A 41 0.28 1.78 2.67
N THR A 42 1.05 1.27 1.71
CA THR A 42 2.28 1.93 1.25
C THR A 42 2.03 3.16 0.36
N ALA A 43 0.79 3.45 -0.06
CA ALA A 43 0.39 4.76 -0.59
C ALA A 43 -0.01 5.74 0.52
N ILE A 44 -0.89 5.29 1.43
CA ILE A 44 -1.55 6.14 2.40
C ILE A 44 -0.57 6.63 3.47
N VAL A 45 0.31 5.76 3.98
CA VAL A 45 1.22 6.12 5.08
C VAL A 45 2.31 7.11 4.65
N PRO A 46 2.97 6.96 3.49
CA PRO A 46 3.99 7.91 3.08
C PRO A 46 3.47 9.31 2.74
N LEU A 47 2.21 9.46 2.32
CA LEU A 47 1.63 10.76 1.98
C LEU A 47 1.73 11.81 3.11
N PRO A 48 1.20 11.57 4.34
CA PRO A 48 1.33 12.51 5.44
C PRO A 48 2.79 12.62 5.91
N VAL A 49 3.56 11.52 5.88
CA VAL A 49 4.98 11.55 6.30
C VAL A 49 5.78 12.51 5.41
N VAL A 50 5.67 12.40 4.10
CA VAL A 50 6.37 13.28 3.15
C VAL A 50 5.82 14.70 3.24
N TYR A 51 4.49 14.87 3.37
CA TYR A 51 3.89 16.19 3.54
C TYR A 51 4.46 16.93 4.76
N TYR A 52 4.40 16.31 5.94
CA TYR A 52 4.90 16.93 7.17
C TYR A 52 6.41 17.13 7.13
N PHE A 53 7.15 16.25 6.45
CA PHE A 53 8.58 16.46 6.23
C PHE A 53 8.85 17.70 5.38
N LEU A 54 8.15 17.88 4.25
CA LEU A 54 8.29 19.06 3.39
C LEU A 54 7.87 20.35 4.11
N ASP A 55 6.79 20.28 4.88
CA ASP A 55 6.27 21.40 5.66
C ASP A 55 7.24 21.81 6.78
N TYR A 56 7.77 20.83 7.53
CA TYR A 56 8.75 21.04 8.60
C TYR A 56 10.09 21.58 8.09
N THR A 57 10.59 21.02 6.99
CA THR A 57 11.87 21.43 6.39
C THR A 57 11.78 22.73 5.59
N GLN A 58 10.56 23.22 5.34
CA GLN A 58 10.28 24.38 4.49
C GLN A 58 10.99 24.28 3.13
N LEU A 59 11.05 23.06 2.59
CA LEU A 59 11.76 22.80 1.34
C LEU A 59 11.12 23.63 0.22
N ASN A 60 11.90 24.54 -0.37
CA ASN A 60 11.39 25.40 -1.44
C ASN A 60 11.37 24.64 -2.76
N ILE A 61 10.21 24.09 -3.09
CA ILE A 61 9.98 23.46 -4.38
C ILE A 61 9.92 24.57 -5.44
N PRO A 62 10.72 24.50 -6.51
CA PRO A 62 10.83 25.55 -7.52
C PRO A 62 9.57 25.59 -8.39
N VAL A 63 8.53 26.23 -7.86
CA VAL A 63 7.27 26.50 -8.55
C VAL A 63 7.11 28.02 -8.62
N PRO A 64 6.85 28.61 -9.80
CA PRO A 64 6.55 30.03 -9.93
C PRO A 64 5.46 30.48 -8.95
N GLU A 65 5.68 31.60 -8.26
CA GLU A 65 4.73 32.09 -7.25
C GLU A 65 3.35 32.40 -7.83
N GLU A 66 3.28 32.76 -9.11
CA GLU A 66 2.03 32.93 -9.84
C GLU A 66 1.16 31.67 -9.81
N TYR A 67 1.74 30.49 -10.01
CA TYR A 67 1.00 29.22 -9.98
C TYR A 67 0.59 28.83 -8.55
N ILE A 68 1.36 29.23 -7.54
CA ILE A 68 1.00 29.03 -6.13
C ILE A 68 -0.23 29.88 -5.79
N ALA A 69 -0.18 31.17 -6.13
CA ALA A 69 -1.27 32.10 -5.88
C ALA A 69 -2.54 31.71 -6.65
N GLU A 70 -2.41 31.31 -7.92
CA GLU A 70 -3.54 30.84 -8.72
C GLU A 70 -4.16 29.57 -8.15
N GLY A 71 -3.33 28.58 -7.80
CA GLY A 71 -3.77 27.33 -7.19
C GLY A 71 -4.50 27.57 -5.86
N ASN A 72 -3.93 28.42 -5.01
CA ASN A 72 -4.53 28.80 -3.72
C ASN A 72 -5.85 29.54 -3.92
N ARG A 73 -6.00 30.35 -4.96
CA ARG A 73 -7.28 31.02 -5.29
C ARG A 73 -8.37 30.01 -5.64
N VAL A 74 -8.05 29.00 -6.46
CA VAL A 74 -9.01 27.94 -6.84
C VAL A 74 -9.44 27.14 -5.62
N VAL A 75 -8.49 26.74 -4.79
CA VAL A 75 -8.75 25.94 -3.60
C VAL A 75 -9.51 26.76 -2.55
N SER A 76 -9.19 28.04 -2.39
CA SER A 76 -9.89 28.94 -1.48
C SER A 76 -11.36 29.08 -1.84
N LYS A 77 -11.69 29.20 -3.14
CA LYS A 77 -13.09 29.21 -3.60
C LYS A 77 -13.84 27.94 -3.20
N MET A 78 -13.17 26.79 -3.26
CA MET A 78 -13.76 25.52 -2.82
C MET A 78 -13.91 25.49 -1.30
N ARG A 79 -12.89 25.92 -0.54
CA ARG A 79 -12.92 25.91 0.93
C ARG A 79 -14.00 26.80 1.51
N THR A 80 -14.12 28.02 1.01
CA THR A 80 -15.13 28.98 1.48
C THR A 80 -16.55 28.49 1.18
N LYS A 81 -16.76 27.75 0.08
CA LYS A 81 -18.03 27.09 -0.22
C LYS A 81 -18.46 26.08 0.84
N TYR A 82 -17.51 25.44 1.53
CA TYR A 82 -17.77 24.49 2.61
C TYR A 82 -17.65 25.12 4.01
N GLY A 83 -17.55 26.44 4.12
CA GLY A 83 -17.48 27.16 5.40
C GLY A 83 -16.09 27.21 6.04
N TYR A 84 -15.03 26.90 5.29
CA TYR A 84 -13.65 27.06 5.76
C TYR A 84 -13.06 28.40 5.33
N GLU A 85 -12.12 28.92 6.13
CA GLU A 85 -11.35 30.14 5.81
C GLU A 85 -10.65 30.06 4.44
N PRO A 86 -10.31 31.15 3.74
CA PRO A 86 -9.49 31.11 2.53
C PRO A 86 -8.02 30.81 2.81
N LEU A 87 -7.29 30.21 1.86
CA LEU A 87 -5.85 29.99 1.99
C LEU A 87 -5.11 31.32 1.88
N ASP A 88 -4.00 31.45 2.59
CA ASP A 88 -3.04 32.51 2.31
C ASP A 88 -2.59 32.39 0.83
N PRO A 89 -2.60 33.47 0.03
CA PRO A 89 -2.13 33.47 -1.34
C PRO A 89 -0.73 32.85 -1.51
N ASN A 90 0.15 33.03 -0.52
CA ASN A 90 1.52 32.51 -0.51
C ASN A 90 1.65 31.17 0.24
N SER A 91 0.53 30.54 0.63
CA SER A 91 0.55 29.26 1.32
C SER A 91 1.18 28.17 0.46
N ARG A 92 2.19 27.49 1.02
CA ARG A 92 2.83 26.33 0.37
C ARG A 92 2.13 25.01 0.66
N ALA A 93 1.04 25.00 1.43
CA ALA A 93 0.32 23.77 1.79
C ALA A 93 -0.12 22.98 0.55
N MET A 94 -0.67 23.66 -0.45
CA MET A 94 -1.10 23.01 -1.70
C MET A 94 0.08 22.41 -2.47
N VAL A 95 1.19 23.15 -2.55
CA VAL A 95 2.42 22.71 -3.24
C VAL A 95 3.01 21.50 -2.51
N ASN A 96 3.12 21.53 -1.19
CA ASN A 96 3.63 20.44 -0.37
C ASN A 96 2.76 19.18 -0.51
N MET A 97 1.44 19.33 -0.62
CA MET A 97 0.52 18.23 -0.87
C MET A 97 0.73 17.60 -2.26
N VAL A 98 0.81 18.42 -3.30
CA VAL A 98 1.07 17.95 -4.67
C VAL A 98 2.44 17.27 -4.77
N ALA A 99 3.46 17.86 -4.15
CA ALA A 99 4.80 17.31 -4.11
C ALA A 99 4.87 16.00 -3.35
N SER A 100 4.19 15.89 -2.20
CA SER A 100 4.07 14.63 -1.47
C SER A 100 3.48 13.54 -2.36
N TYR A 101 2.38 13.85 -3.06
CA TYR A 101 1.78 12.92 -4.01
C TYR A 101 2.73 12.52 -5.15
N ALA A 102 3.47 13.48 -5.71
CA ALA A 102 4.47 13.23 -6.74
C ALA A 102 5.59 12.31 -6.24
N VAL A 103 6.07 12.50 -5.00
CA VAL A 103 7.07 11.63 -4.37
C VAL A 103 6.52 10.23 -4.16
N VAL A 104 5.31 10.08 -3.62
CA VAL A 104 4.68 8.76 -3.42
C VAL A 104 4.48 8.02 -4.76
N LYS A 105 4.25 8.75 -5.85
CA LYS A 105 4.26 8.19 -7.22
C LYS A 105 5.65 7.85 -7.71
N ALA A 106 6.65 8.69 -7.48
CA ALA A 106 8.03 8.40 -7.87
C ALA A 106 8.53 7.10 -7.19
N LEU A 107 8.06 6.83 -5.97
CA LEU A 107 8.34 5.61 -5.23
C LEU A 107 7.57 4.37 -5.73
N LEU A 108 6.74 4.45 -6.78
CA LEU A 108 5.95 3.32 -7.28
C LEU A 108 6.75 2.02 -7.49
N PRO A 109 7.92 2.01 -8.17
CA PRO A 109 8.66 0.77 -8.38
C PRO A 109 9.10 0.13 -7.07
N LEU A 110 9.58 0.95 -6.12
CA LEU A 110 9.97 0.50 -4.80
C LEU A 110 8.77 -0.02 -4.00
N ARG A 111 7.62 0.67 -4.10
CA ARG A 111 6.37 0.26 -3.44
C ARG A 111 5.90 -1.09 -3.94
N ILE A 112 5.88 -1.30 -5.26
CA ILE A 112 5.51 -2.59 -5.85
C ILE A 112 6.46 -3.68 -5.37
N ALA A 113 7.78 -3.45 -5.41
CA ALA A 113 8.77 -4.42 -4.93
C ALA A 113 8.58 -4.76 -3.44
N ALA A 114 8.38 -3.74 -2.60
CA ALA A 114 8.16 -3.91 -1.17
C ALA A 114 6.83 -4.63 -0.87
N SER A 115 5.75 -4.27 -1.55
CA SER A 115 4.45 -4.94 -1.42
C SER A 115 4.53 -6.41 -1.84
N VAL A 116 5.18 -6.73 -2.95
CA VAL A 116 5.38 -8.13 -3.40
C VAL A 116 6.20 -8.91 -2.37
N ALA A 117 7.30 -8.35 -1.86
CA ALA A 117 8.14 -9.01 -0.87
C ALA A 117 7.41 -9.29 0.45
N MET A 118 6.53 -8.39 0.89
CA MET A 118 5.77 -8.50 2.14
C MET A 118 4.45 -9.28 2.00
N THR A 119 3.95 -9.49 0.79
CA THR A 119 2.70 -10.23 0.52
C THR A 119 2.61 -11.60 1.20
N PRO A 120 3.61 -12.50 1.10
CA PRO A 120 3.54 -13.82 1.76
C PRO A 120 3.41 -13.72 3.28
N PHE A 121 4.13 -12.78 3.90
CA PHE A 121 4.03 -12.52 5.34
C PHE A 121 2.63 -12.04 5.73
N MET A 122 2.07 -11.09 4.98
CA MET A 122 0.74 -10.53 5.24
C MET A 122 -0.38 -11.56 5.02
N ALA A 123 -0.27 -12.37 3.96
CA ALA A 123 -1.24 -13.43 3.65
C ALA A 123 -1.29 -14.49 4.75
N GLU A 124 -0.14 -14.85 5.32
CA GLU A 124 -0.03 -15.85 6.39
C GLU A 124 -0.43 -15.29 7.77
N ARG A 125 -0.02 -14.07 8.12
CA ARG A 125 -0.28 -13.49 9.47
C ARG A 125 -1.60 -12.75 9.62
N ALA A 126 -2.04 -11.98 8.63
CA ALA A 126 -3.22 -11.13 8.77
C ALA A 126 -4.47 -11.78 8.14
N VAL A 127 -4.34 -12.27 6.90
CA VAL A 127 -5.50 -12.80 6.16
C VAL A 127 -5.85 -14.22 6.60
N GLY A 128 -4.87 -15.07 6.91
CA GLY A 128 -5.11 -16.44 7.38
C GLY A 128 -6.07 -16.55 8.58
N PRO A 129 -5.83 -15.82 9.69
CA PRO A 129 -6.71 -15.84 10.86
C PRO A 129 -8.12 -15.31 10.55
N ILE A 130 -8.21 -14.22 9.79
CA ILE A 130 -9.48 -13.58 9.43
C ILE A 130 -10.31 -14.52 8.53
N ALA A 131 -9.69 -15.11 7.51
CA ALA A 131 -10.37 -16.06 6.62
C ALA A 131 -10.87 -17.30 7.37
N ASN A 132 -10.10 -17.82 8.31
CA ASN A 132 -10.50 -18.95 9.15
C ASN A 132 -11.67 -18.60 10.09
N LEU A 133 -11.76 -17.34 10.54
CA LEU A 133 -12.88 -16.84 11.34
C LEU A 133 -14.18 -16.77 10.51
N PHE A 134 -14.12 -16.26 9.28
CA PHE A 134 -15.28 -16.23 8.37
C PHE A 134 -15.71 -17.62 7.91
N GLY A 135 -14.77 -18.54 7.66
CA GLY A 135 -15.08 -19.94 7.32
C GLY A 135 -15.80 -20.69 8.44
N ARG A 136 -15.67 -20.23 9.70
CA ARG A 136 -16.41 -20.78 10.84
C ARG A 136 -17.89 -20.38 10.84
N PHE A 137 -18.21 -19.19 10.32
CA PHE A 137 -19.59 -18.71 10.18
C PHE A 137 -20.31 -19.27 8.95
N ALA A 138 -19.56 -19.61 7.89
CA ALA A 138 -20.13 -20.11 6.63
C ALA A 138 -20.38 -21.62 6.60
N ARG A 139 -20.11 -22.36 7.68
CA ARG A 139 -20.44 -23.80 7.76
C ARG A 139 -21.90 -23.94 8.20
N PRO A 140 -22.83 -24.38 7.33
CA PRO A 140 -24.16 -24.76 7.79
C PRO A 140 -24.00 -25.93 8.77
N THR A 141 -24.52 -25.75 9.98
CA THR A 141 -24.78 -26.84 10.92
C THR A 141 -25.73 -27.81 10.22
N LYS A 142 -25.28 -29.04 9.98
CA LYS A 142 -26.20 -30.16 9.75
C LYS A 142 -26.92 -30.47 11.06
#